data_AF-A0A840YKC7-F1
#
_entry.id   AF-A0A840YKC7-F1
#
_cell.length_a   1.000
_cell.length_b   1.000
_cell.length_c   1.000
_cell.angle_alpha   90.00
_cell.angle_beta   90.00
_cell.angle_gamma   90.00
#
_symmetry.space_group_name_H-M   'P 1'
#
loop_
_entity.id
_entity.type
_entity.pdbx_description
1 polymer ?
#
loop_
_entity_poly.entity_id
_entity_poly.type
_entity_poly.pdbx_seq_one_letter_code
_entity_poly.pdbx_strand_id
1 'polypeptide(L)'
;MAEAGRGERAGKASEDMGAGAASGNTEAGAASENMEAGPASENMEAGPASGEMEARRAEWGLQARRLMRGAASAVLATLGKDGQPHAALVTPALAPDGAVLLLLSTLSEHTRQLMRDPRCCILFQGAAEDENPQTTPRVSVDGVAEKVEDEALKAVWLARHPYAEPYSGFTDFALWRMEPKGGLMVLGFGRAHRLRAAEFRPAEGEEA
;
A
#
# COMPACT_ATOMS: atom_id res chain seq x y z
N MET A 1 -45.90 26.52 -23.82
CA MET A 1 -45.37 27.89 -23.76
C MET A 1 -43.88 27.80 -23.43
N ALA A 2 -43.04 28.24 -24.38
CA ALA A 2 -41.62 28.65 -24.31
C ALA A 2 -40.61 27.67 -23.61
N GLU A 3 -39.62 27.03 -24.24
CA GLU A 3 -38.52 27.49 -25.14
C GLU A 3 -37.71 28.65 -24.51
N ALA A 4 -36.38 28.74 -24.42
CA ALA A 4 -35.18 28.23 -25.10
C ALA A 4 -33.99 28.39 -24.09
N GLY A 5 -32.72 28.04 -24.28
CA GLY A 5 -31.88 27.62 -25.41
C GLY A 5 -30.42 27.54 -24.91
N ARG A 6 -29.70 26.47 -25.28
CA ARG A 6 -28.49 26.43 -26.15
C ARG A 6 -27.29 27.30 -25.78
N GLY A 7 -26.12 26.66 -25.81
CA GLY A 7 -24.82 27.34 -25.90
C GLY A 7 -23.62 26.39 -26.01
N GLU A 8 -23.53 25.60 -27.08
CA GLU A 8 -22.26 25.04 -27.56
C GLU A 8 -21.30 26.16 -27.99
N ARG A 9 -20.00 26.02 -27.70
CA ARG A 9 -18.93 26.51 -28.58
C ARG A 9 -17.75 25.54 -28.59
N ALA A 10 -17.58 24.92 -29.75
CA ALA A 10 -16.30 24.42 -30.22
C ALA A 10 -15.40 25.60 -30.61
N GLY A 11 -14.10 25.49 -30.33
CA GLY A 11 -13.05 26.38 -30.82
C GLY A 11 -11.80 25.54 -31.08
N LYS A 12 -11.51 25.33 -32.36
CA LYS A 12 -10.34 24.62 -32.90
C LYS A 12 -9.40 25.68 -33.49
N ALA A 13 -8.11 25.63 -33.16
CA ALA A 13 -7.01 26.37 -33.81
C ALA A 13 -5.75 25.51 -33.60
N SER A 14 -5.28 24.78 -34.63
CA SER A 14 -4.22 25.16 -35.61
C SER A 14 -2.82 25.20 -34.97
N GLU A 15 -1.93 24.26 -35.35
CA GLU A 15 -0.66 24.49 -36.10
C GLU A 15 0.40 25.21 -35.22
N ASP A 16 1.66 24.80 -35.08
CA ASP A 16 2.59 24.41 -36.12
C ASP A 16 3.92 23.90 -35.51
N MET A 17 4.66 23.14 -36.32
CA MET A 17 6.12 22.97 -36.41
C MET A 17 7.07 23.08 -35.20
N GLY A 18 7.96 22.08 -35.08
CA GLY A 18 9.16 22.18 -34.26
C GLY A 18 10.05 20.93 -34.24
N ALA A 19 10.40 20.39 -35.41
CA ALA A 19 11.48 19.41 -35.53
C ALA A 19 12.83 20.11 -35.31
N GLY A 20 13.64 19.58 -34.38
CA GLY A 20 14.97 20.08 -34.08
C GLY A 20 15.86 18.92 -33.62
N ALA A 21 16.40 18.19 -34.59
CA ALA A 21 17.49 17.25 -34.38
C ALA A 21 18.79 18.02 -34.08
N ALA A 22 19.50 17.62 -33.03
CA ALA A 22 20.90 17.97 -32.85
C ALA A 22 21.69 16.69 -32.56
N SER A 23 22.27 16.19 -33.64
CA SER A 23 23.37 15.25 -33.69
C SER A 23 24.61 15.87 -33.02
N GLY A 24 25.29 15.09 -32.17
CA GLY A 24 26.56 15.44 -31.56
C GLY A 24 27.30 14.17 -31.15
N ASN A 25 27.92 13.54 -32.14
CA ASN A 25 28.72 12.33 -32.06
C ASN A 25 30.16 12.70 -31.66
N THR A 26 30.75 12.11 -30.61
CA THR A 26 32.22 11.95 -30.55
C THR A 26 32.66 10.87 -29.57
N GLU A 27 33.16 9.80 -30.17
CA GLU A 27 34.42 9.11 -29.88
C GLU A 27 34.59 8.29 -28.59
N ALA A 28 34.60 6.99 -28.86
CA ALA A 28 35.31 5.95 -28.15
C ALA A 28 36.78 6.32 -27.88
N GLY A 29 37.16 6.24 -26.60
CA GLY A 29 38.55 6.11 -26.17
C GLY A 29 38.67 4.79 -25.40
N ALA A 30 39.20 3.77 -26.07
CA ALA A 30 39.64 2.54 -25.43
C ALA A 30 41.01 2.80 -24.76
N ALA A 31 41.08 2.56 -23.45
CA ALA A 31 42.34 2.36 -22.75
C ALA A 31 42.15 1.18 -21.79
N SER A 32 42.73 0.05 -22.17
CA SER A 32 42.92 -1.12 -21.34
C SER A 32 44.07 -0.86 -20.38
N GLU A 33 43.82 -0.91 -19.07
CA GLU A 33 44.86 -1.21 -18.10
C GLU A 33 44.29 -2.21 -17.08
N ASN A 34 44.92 -3.39 -17.08
CA ASN A 34 44.70 -4.46 -16.13
C ASN A 34 45.11 -3.98 -14.73
N MET A 35 44.17 -3.93 -13.79
CA MET A 35 44.45 -3.84 -12.37
C MET A 35 43.99 -5.13 -11.69
N GLU A 36 44.91 -5.74 -10.97
CA GLU A 36 44.82 -7.05 -10.34
C GLU A 36 43.60 -7.20 -9.42
N ALA A 37 42.89 -8.32 -9.58
CA ALA A 37 41.90 -8.78 -8.61
C ALA A 37 42.62 -9.23 -7.34
N GLY A 38 42.71 -8.34 -6.35
CA GLY A 38 42.99 -8.68 -4.95
C GLY A 38 41.83 -9.49 -4.35
N PRO A 39 42.10 -10.33 -3.33
CA PRO A 39 41.15 -11.34 -2.87
C PRO A 39 39.94 -10.70 -2.19
N ALA A 40 38.83 -11.44 -2.28
CA ALA A 40 37.53 -11.15 -1.71
C ALA A 40 37.63 -10.45 -0.34
N SER A 41 37.04 -9.26 -0.26
CA SER A 41 36.81 -8.58 1.01
C SER A 41 35.96 -9.47 1.89
N GLU A 42 36.56 -9.83 3.01
CA GLU A 42 36.04 -10.64 4.10
C GLU A 42 34.67 -10.16 4.58
N ASN A 43 33.89 -11.13 5.08
CA ASN A 43 32.60 -10.94 5.71
C ASN A 43 32.62 -9.75 6.67
N MET A 44 31.93 -8.68 6.28
CA MET A 44 31.56 -7.61 7.19
C MET A 44 30.43 -8.19 8.08
N GLU A 45 30.80 -8.88 9.16
CA GLU A 45 29.86 -9.25 10.20
C GLU A 45 29.14 -7.97 10.64
N ALA A 46 27.81 -7.98 10.48
CA ALA A 46 26.98 -6.85 10.82
C ALA A 46 27.18 -6.54 12.31
N GLY A 47 27.86 -5.43 12.61
CA GLY A 47 28.22 -5.05 13.99
C GLY A 47 27.00 -4.89 14.91
N PRO A 48 27.20 -4.76 16.24
CA PRO A 48 26.13 -4.81 17.25
C PRO A 48 24.94 -3.85 17.01
N ALA A 49 25.16 -2.75 16.29
CA ALA A 49 24.11 -1.81 15.89
C ALA A 49 23.09 -2.39 14.90
N SER A 50 23.45 -3.39 14.09
CA SER A 50 22.52 -4.05 13.15
C SER A 50 21.50 -4.91 13.91
N GLY A 51 21.97 -5.67 14.91
CA GLY A 51 21.12 -6.54 15.73
C GLY A 51 20.12 -5.74 16.57
N GLU A 52 20.56 -4.64 17.19
CA GLU A 52 19.67 -3.76 17.94
C GLU A 52 18.59 -3.13 17.04
N MET A 53 18.97 -2.69 15.83
CA MET A 53 18.01 -2.11 14.89
C MET A 53 17.01 -3.13 14.34
N GLU A 54 17.43 -4.37 14.11
CA GLU A 54 16.53 -5.46 13.74
C GLU A 54 15.55 -5.80 14.89
N ALA A 55 16.01 -5.81 16.14
CA ALA A 55 15.14 -6.01 17.30
C ALA A 55 14.10 -4.89 17.45
N ARG A 56 14.50 -3.61 17.31
CA ARG A 56 13.57 -2.47 17.34
C ARG A 56 12.56 -2.53 16.20
N ARG A 57 13.01 -2.95 15.01
CA ARG A 57 12.16 -3.11 13.84
C ARG A 57 11.13 -4.23 14.03
N ALA A 58 11.51 -5.34 14.65
CA ALA A 58 10.58 -6.40 15.05
C ALA A 58 9.53 -5.89 16.05
N GLU A 59 9.94 -5.07 17.02
CA GLU A 59 9.02 -4.42 17.97
C GLU A 59 8.01 -3.50 17.26
N TRP A 60 8.47 -2.66 16.33
CA TRP A 60 7.59 -1.80 15.54
C TRP A 60 6.65 -2.61 14.63
N GLY A 61 7.13 -3.73 14.08
CA GLY A 61 6.30 -4.67 13.32
C GLY A 61 5.17 -5.24 14.17
N LEU A 62 5.48 -5.69 15.39
CA LEU A 62 4.47 -6.18 16.34
C LEU A 62 3.43 -5.10 16.68
N GLN A 63 3.87 -3.88 16.94
CA GLN A 63 2.97 -2.75 17.23
C GLN A 63 2.07 -2.42 16.03
N ALA A 64 2.61 -2.44 14.81
CA ALA A 64 1.83 -2.23 13.58
C ALA A 64 0.78 -3.33 13.39
N ARG A 65 1.15 -4.61 13.53
CA ARG A 65 0.20 -5.74 13.41
C ARG A 65 -0.90 -5.67 14.46
N ARG A 66 -0.58 -5.35 15.71
CA ARG A 66 -1.58 -5.13 16.77
C ARG A 66 -2.54 -4.00 16.43
N LEU A 67 -2.03 -2.89 15.92
CA LEU A 67 -2.85 -1.75 15.51
C LEU A 67 -3.78 -2.12 14.34
N MET A 68 -3.25 -2.76 13.31
CA MET A 68 -4.02 -3.24 12.15
C MET A 68 -5.12 -4.21 12.59
N ARG A 69 -4.80 -5.13 13.50
CA ARG A 69 -5.75 -6.09 14.09
C ARG A 69 -6.75 -5.45 15.04
N GLY A 70 -6.44 -4.32 15.66
CA GLY A 70 -7.38 -3.57 16.51
C GLY A 70 -8.36 -2.71 15.71
N ALA A 71 -8.06 -2.38 14.46
CA ALA A 71 -8.81 -1.39 13.68
C ALA A 71 -10.15 -1.92 13.16
N ALA A 72 -11.26 -1.34 13.62
CA ALA A 72 -12.60 -1.67 13.09
C ALA A 72 -12.80 -1.18 11.65
N SER A 73 -12.12 -0.09 11.27
CA SER A 73 -12.10 0.47 9.92
C SER A 73 -10.71 0.98 9.58
N ALA A 74 -10.45 1.16 8.29
CA ALA A 74 -9.22 1.72 7.75
C ALA A 74 -9.54 2.59 6.52
N VAL A 75 -8.54 3.34 6.05
CA VAL A 75 -8.65 4.14 4.83
C VAL A 75 -7.80 3.51 3.73
N LEU A 76 -8.46 3.02 2.68
CA LEU A 76 -7.83 2.49 1.47
C LEU A 76 -7.58 3.64 0.49
N ALA A 77 -6.32 3.84 0.11
CA ALA A 77 -5.88 4.71 -0.97
C ALA A 77 -5.58 3.91 -2.23
N THR A 78 -6.14 4.35 -3.36
CA THR A 78 -6.08 3.69 -4.68
C THR A 78 -5.87 4.74 -5.78
N LEU A 79 -5.56 4.29 -7.01
CA LEU A 79 -5.27 5.18 -8.14
C LEU A 79 -6.41 5.20 -9.17
N GLY A 80 -6.92 6.41 -9.45
CA GLY A 80 -7.83 6.71 -10.55
C GLY A 80 -7.22 6.45 -11.92
N LYS A 81 -8.04 6.52 -12.97
CA LYS A 81 -7.63 6.20 -14.36
C LYS A 81 -6.54 7.12 -14.91
N ASP A 82 -6.46 8.33 -14.38
CA ASP A 82 -5.54 9.41 -14.68
C ASP A 82 -4.40 9.51 -13.64
N GLY A 83 -4.34 8.57 -12.70
CA GLY A 83 -3.39 8.60 -11.59
C GLY A 83 -3.83 9.46 -10.40
N GLN A 84 -5.04 10.06 -10.42
CA GLN A 84 -5.56 10.79 -9.26
C GLN A 84 -5.74 9.84 -8.06
N PRO A 85 -5.11 10.10 -6.89
CA PRO A 85 -5.35 9.28 -5.70
C PRO A 85 -6.79 9.43 -5.22
N HIS A 86 -7.38 8.31 -4.79
CA HIS A 86 -8.71 8.22 -4.21
C HIS A 86 -8.64 7.49 -2.87
N ALA A 87 -9.34 8.01 -1.86
CA ALA A 87 -9.40 7.44 -0.53
C ALA A 87 -10.83 6.98 -0.20
N ALA A 88 -10.96 5.77 0.33
CA ALA A 88 -12.22 5.16 0.71
C ALA A 88 -12.13 4.50 2.09
N LEU A 89 -13.23 4.56 2.86
CA LEU A 89 -13.36 3.76 4.08
C LEU A 89 -13.51 2.27 3.71
N VAL A 90 -12.78 1.41 4.40
CA VAL A 90 -12.86 -0.05 4.29
C VAL A 90 -12.85 -0.71 5.67
N THR A 91 -13.29 -1.96 5.76
CA THR A 91 -13.28 -2.76 6.98
C THR A 91 -12.28 -3.91 6.83
N PRO A 92 -11.13 -3.87 7.54
CA PRO A 92 -10.06 -4.83 7.36
C PRO A 92 -10.21 -6.04 8.28
N ALA A 93 -9.67 -7.18 7.86
CA ALA A 93 -9.21 -8.25 8.75
C ALA A 93 -7.76 -8.61 8.38
N LEU A 94 -7.05 -9.34 9.23
CA LEU A 94 -5.71 -9.86 8.91
C LEU A 94 -5.78 -11.36 8.66
N ALA A 95 -5.13 -11.80 7.60
CA ALA A 95 -4.83 -13.21 7.36
C ALA A 95 -3.75 -13.70 8.36
N PRO A 96 -3.62 -15.02 8.58
CA PRO A 96 -2.62 -15.59 9.49
C PRO A 96 -1.16 -15.20 9.17
N ASP A 97 -0.87 -14.88 7.92
CA ASP A 97 0.45 -14.44 7.46
C ASP A 97 0.64 -12.91 7.45
N GLY A 98 -0.34 -12.16 7.94
CA GLY A 98 -0.30 -10.71 8.08
C GLY A 98 -0.79 -9.91 6.88
N ALA A 99 -1.24 -10.56 5.80
CA ALA A 99 -1.89 -9.84 4.71
C ALA A 99 -3.23 -9.24 5.14
N VAL A 100 -3.62 -8.13 4.50
CA VAL A 100 -4.87 -7.46 4.80
C VAL A 100 -5.98 -8.02 3.93
N LEU A 101 -7.05 -8.50 4.55
CA LEU A 101 -8.24 -9.02 3.90
C LEU A 101 -9.32 -7.93 3.85
N LEU A 102 -9.95 -7.77 2.69
CA LEU A 102 -11.03 -6.82 2.42
C LEU A 102 -12.15 -7.52 1.67
N LEU A 103 -13.41 -7.30 2.04
CA LEU A 103 -14.56 -7.76 1.27
C LEU A 103 -15.12 -6.57 0.47
N LEU A 104 -14.95 -6.58 -0.85
CA LEU A 104 -15.21 -5.42 -1.70
C LEU A 104 -16.25 -5.73 -2.78
N SER A 105 -17.18 -4.78 -3.01
CA SER A 105 -18.11 -4.85 -4.13
C SER A 105 -17.47 -4.34 -5.42
N THR A 106 -17.70 -5.02 -6.52
CA THR A 106 -17.33 -4.63 -7.89
C THR A 106 -18.03 -3.35 -8.37
N LEU A 107 -19.12 -2.94 -7.70
CA LEU A 107 -19.80 -1.68 -7.94
C LEU A 107 -19.01 -0.47 -7.39
N SER A 108 -18.13 -0.70 -6.41
CA SER A 108 -17.39 0.39 -5.77
C SER A 108 -16.32 0.97 -6.70
N GLU A 109 -16.02 2.26 -6.52
CA GLU A 109 -14.98 2.93 -7.28
C GLU A 109 -13.59 2.35 -6.97
N HIS A 110 -13.25 2.13 -5.70
CA HIS A 110 -11.96 1.58 -5.30
C HIS A 110 -11.72 0.15 -5.84
N THR A 111 -12.75 -0.69 -5.98
CA THR A 111 -12.58 -2.03 -6.60
C THR A 111 -12.28 -1.92 -8.08
N ARG A 112 -12.98 -1.03 -8.80
CA ARG A 112 -12.70 -0.75 -10.22
C ARG A 112 -11.30 -0.16 -10.43
N GLN A 113 -10.82 0.62 -9.47
CA GLN A 113 -9.46 1.15 -9.47
C GLN A 113 -8.42 0.04 -9.24
N LEU A 114 -8.63 -0.83 -8.23
CA LEU A 114 -7.74 -1.97 -7.94
C LEU A 114 -7.65 -2.98 -9.09
N MET A 115 -8.75 -3.23 -9.80
CA MET A 115 -8.72 -4.11 -10.98
C MET A 115 -7.85 -3.57 -12.12
N ARG A 116 -7.64 -2.25 -12.18
CA ARG A 116 -6.77 -1.60 -13.18
C ARG A 116 -5.33 -1.48 -12.69
N ASP A 117 -5.16 -1.05 -11.44
CA ASP A 117 -3.86 -0.90 -10.79
C ASP A 117 -3.94 -1.47 -9.38
N PRO A 118 -3.29 -2.62 -9.13
CA PRO A 118 -3.43 -3.32 -7.85
C PRO A 118 -2.63 -2.64 -6.73
N ARG A 119 -1.81 -1.62 -7.02
CA ARG A 119 -1.04 -0.91 -6.00
C ARG A 119 -1.97 -0.05 -5.15
N CYS A 120 -1.83 -0.18 -3.83
CA CYS A 120 -2.64 0.58 -2.89
C CYS A 120 -1.86 0.86 -1.59
N CYS A 121 -2.41 1.76 -0.78
CA CYS A 121 -1.96 2.00 0.58
C CYS A 121 -3.16 1.92 1.52
N ILE A 122 -3.00 1.33 2.70
CA ILE A 122 -4.03 1.30 3.74
C ILE A 122 -3.52 2.02 4.98
N LEU A 123 -4.24 3.04 5.43
CA LEU A 123 -3.99 3.72 6.69
C LEU A 123 -4.86 3.12 7.79
N PHE A 124 -4.20 2.67 8.85
CA PHE A 124 -4.81 2.25 10.11
C PHE A 124 -4.46 3.26 11.19
N GLN A 125 -5.44 3.68 11.97
CA GLN A 125 -5.26 4.64 13.06
C GLN A 125 -5.87 4.08 14.33
N GLY A 126 -5.18 4.30 15.46
CA GLY A 126 -5.69 3.98 16.78
C GLY A 126 -6.81 4.91 17.23
N ALA A 127 -7.30 4.67 18.45
CA ALA A 127 -8.17 5.62 19.12
C ALA A 127 -7.36 6.86 19.56
N ALA A 128 -7.92 8.05 19.39
CA ALA A 128 -7.34 9.26 19.95
C ALA A 128 -7.42 9.20 21.49
N GLU A 129 -6.31 9.44 22.16
CA GLU A 129 -6.22 9.45 23.63
C GLU A 129 -6.25 10.88 24.21
N ASP A 130 -6.03 11.89 23.37
CA ASP A 130 -6.01 13.31 23.74
C ASP A 130 -6.60 14.20 22.62
N GLU A 131 -6.67 15.51 22.86
CA GLU A 131 -7.26 16.50 21.93
C GLU A 131 -6.49 16.64 20.61
N ASN A 132 -5.21 16.24 20.57
CA ASN A 132 -4.35 16.35 19.42
C ASN A 132 -4.24 15.00 18.69
N PRO A 133 -5.03 14.75 17.62
CA PRO A 133 -5.05 13.45 16.95
C PRO A 133 -3.71 13.04 16.34
N GLN A 134 -2.74 13.95 16.18
CA GLN A 134 -1.42 13.62 15.65
C GLN A 134 -0.55 12.79 16.60
N THR A 135 -0.89 12.75 17.90
CA THR A 135 -0.25 11.86 18.90
C THR A 135 -0.67 10.40 18.71
N THR A 136 -1.82 10.16 18.05
CA THR A 136 -2.41 8.83 17.86
C THR A 136 -1.48 7.91 17.06
N PRO A 137 -1.22 6.69 17.55
CA PRO A 137 -0.52 5.67 16.79
C PRO A 137 -1.23 5.37 15.46
N ARG A 138 -0.46 5.31 14.37
CA ARG A 138 -0.98 5.01 13.03
C ARG A 138 0.06 4.27 12.20
N VAL A 139 -0.41 3.42 11.29
CA VAL A 139 0.45 2.77 10.29
C VAL A 139 -0.15 2.95 8.90
N SER A 140 0.67 3.45 7.97
CA SER A 140 0.39 3.38 6.53
C SER A 140 1.09 2.14 5.98
N VAL A 141 0.35 1.28 5.29
CA VAL A 141 0.86 0.03 4.72
C VAL A 141 0.72 0.11 3.21
N ASP A 142 1.84 0.14 2.50
CA ASP A 142 1.88 0.06 1.04
C ASP A 142 1.84 -1.40 0.61
N GLY A 143 1.08 -1.71 -0.43
CA GLY A 143 0.93 -3.08 -0.87
C GLY A 143 0.36 -3.24 -2.26
N VAL A 144 0.12 -4.50 -2.61
CA VAL A 144 -0.54 -4.90 -3.85
C VAL A 144 -1.73 -5.77 -3.48
N ALA A 145 -2.91 -5.40 -3.94
CA ALA A 145 -4.14 -6.12 -3.67
C ALA A 145 -4.58 -6.95 -4.88
N GLU A 146 -5.00 -8.18 -4.62
CA GLU A 146 -5.55 -9.08 -5.62
C GLU A 146 -6.87 -9.68 -5.13
N LYS A 147 -7.76 -9.99 -6.07
CA LYS A 147 -8.96 -10.77 -5.78
C LYS A 147 -8.56 -12.22 -5.52
N VAL A 148 -9.11 -12.82 -4.47
CA VAL A 148 -8.86 -14.22 -4.10
C VAL A 148 -10.17 -14.99 -3.92
N GLU A 149 -10.12 -16.29 -4.20
CA GLU A 149 -11.21 -17.24 -3.97
C GLU A 149 -10.74 -18.24 -2.92
N ASP A 150 -10.92 -17.88 -1.65
CA ASP A 150 -10.49 -18.67 -0.49
C ASP A 150 -11.54 -18.56 0.62
N GLU A 151 -12.33 -19.62 0.80
CA GLU A 151 -13.39 -19.66 1.80
C GLU A 151 -12.86 -19.67 3.24
N ALA A 152 -11.65 -20.15 3.49
CA ALA A 152 -11.05 -20.12 4.82
C ALA A 152 -10.66 -18.68 5.20
N LEU A 153 -10.05 -17.92 4.28
CA LEU A 153 -9.77 -16.51 4.51
C LEU A 153 -11.05 -15.66 4.57
N LYS A 154 -12.06 -16.00 3.77
CA LYS A 154 -13.38 -15.35 3.84
C LYS A 154 -14.02 -15.56 5.22
N ALA A 155 -13.93 -16.77 5.78
CA ALA A 155 -14.40 -17.06 7.12
C ALA A 155 -13.64 -16.26 8.20
N VAL A 156 -12.32 -16.08 8.07
CA VAL A 156 -11.53 -15.20 8.95
C VAL A 156 -12.06 -13.76 8.92
N TRP A 157 -12.36 -13.24 7.73
CA TRP A 157 -12.90 -11.89 7.59
C TRP A 157 -14.32 -11.77 8.17
N LEU A 158 -15.20 -12.74 7.90
CA LEU A 158 -16.58 -12.77 8.41
C LEU A 158 -16.66 -12.94 9.93
N ALA A 159 -15.76 -13.71 10.53
CA ALA A 159 -15.67 -13.84 11.99
C ALA A 159 -15.43 -12.49 12.67
N ARG A 160 -14.72 -11.57 12.00
CA ARG A 160 -14.50 -10.20 12.46
C ARG A 160 -15.67 -9.26 12.13
N HIS A 161 -16.32 -9.47 10.99
CA HIS A 161 -17.37 -8.58 10.45
C HIS A 161 -18.69 -9.33 10.18
N PRO A 162 -19.36 -9.87 11.22
CA PRO A 162 -20.53 -10.73 11.04
C PRO A 162 -21.73 -10.00 10.41
N TYR A 163 -21.79 -8.67 10.52
CA TYR A 163 -22.83 -7.85 9.89
C TYR A 163 -22.82 -7.95 8.34
N ALA A 164 -21.75 -8.48 7.76
CA ALA A 164 -21.60 -8.62 6.31
C ALA A 164 -22.15 -9.93 5.74
N GLU A 165 -22.49 -10.90 6.59
CA GLU A 165 -23.02 -12.20 6.17
C GLU A 165 -24.16 -12.10 5.14
N PRO A 166 -25.15 -11.19 5.28
CA PRO A 166 -26.28 -11.09 4.33
C PRO A 166 -25.90 -10.72 2.89
N TYR A 167 -24.76 -10.06 2.67
CA TYR A 167 -24.31 -9.63 1.34
C TYR A 167 -23.00 -10.27 0.89
N SER A 168 -22.29 -10.98 1.78
CA SER A 168 -21.00 -11.61 1.48
C SER A 168 -21.05 -12.70 0.40
N GLY A 169 -22.23 -13.25 0.12
CA GLY A 169 -22.48 -14.22 -0.94
C GLY A 169 -22.97 -13.61 -2.26
N PHE A 170 -23.16 -12.29 -2.34
CA PHE A 170 -23.60 -11.65 -3.58
C PHE A 170 -22.51 -11.71 -4.64
N THR A 171 -22.91 -11.85 -5.90
CA THR A 171 -22.00 -12.01 -7.03
C THR A 171 -21.12 -10.79 -7.28
N ASP A 172 -21.54 -9.62 -6.81
CA ASP A 172 -20.76 -8.40 -6.91
C ASP A 172 -19.74 -8.25 -5.79
N PHE A 173 -19.78 -9.03 -4.71
CA PHE A 173 -18.79 -8.99 -3.63
C PHE A 173 -17.72 -10.07 -3.80
N ALA A 174 -16.47 -9.69 -3.54
CA ALA A 174 -15.33 -10.61 -3.58
C ALA A 174 -14.37 -10.33 -2.42
N LEU A 175 -13.68 -11.38 -1.98
CA LEU A 175 -12.56 -11.24 -1.07
C LEU A 175 -11.34 -10.73 -1.84
N TRP A 176 -10.69 -9.72 -1.28
CA TRP A 176 -9.44 -9.17 -1.73
C TRP A 176 -8.39 -9.35 -0.66
N ARG A 177 -7.19 -9.71 -1.08
CA ARG A 177 -6.02 -9.90 -0.23
C ARG A 177 -4.95 -8.89 -0.67
N MET A 178 -4.51 -8.06 0.26
CA MET A 178 -3.43 -7.10 0.06
C MET A 178 -2.17 -7.60 0.75
N GLU A 179 -1.13 -7.87 -0.06
CA GLU A 179 0.20 -8.25 0.42
C GLU A 179 1.01 -7.00 0.76
N PRO A 180 1.40 -6.79 2.04
CA PRO A 180 2.22 -5.67 2.45
C PRO A 180 3.61 -5.71 1.78
N LYS A 181 4.05 -4.55 1.27
CA LYS A 181 5.39 -4.36 0.69
C LYS A 181 6.29 -3.49 1.56
N GLY A 182 5.69 -2.74 2.48
CA GLY A 182 6.37 -1.86 3.41
C GLY A 182 5.38 -0.89 4.04
N GLY A 183 5.88 0.00 4.87
CA GLY A 183 5.02 1.01 5.46
C GLY A 183 5.73 1.96 6.39
N LEU A 184 4.94 2.83 7.00
CA LEU A 184 5.39 3.82 7.97
C LEU A 184 4.56 3.71 9.24
N MET A 185 5.20 3.27 10.33
CA MET A 185 4.61 3.30 11.66
C MET A 185 4.91 4.65 12.31
N VAL A 186 3.87 5.32 12.81
CA VAL A 186 3.99 6.56 13.58
C VAL A 186 3.41 6.32 14.96
N LEU A 187 4.24 6.48 16.00
CA LEU A 187 3.87 6.31 17.41
C LEU A 187 3.61 7.66 18.09
N GLY A 188 3.09 8.64 17.36
CA GLY A 188 2.96 10.04 17.82
C GLY A 188 4.14 10.92 17.41
N PHE A 189 4.26 12.11 18.02
CA PHE A 189 5.18 13.16 17.57
C PHE A 189 6.64 12.70 17.50
N GLY A 190 7.28 12.94 16.35
CA GLY A 190 8.70 12.66 16.13
C GLY A 190 9.09 11.16 16.08
N ARG A 191 8.14 10.24 16.25
CA ARG A 191 8.39 8.79 16.31
C ARG A 191 7.84 8.09 15.07
N ALA A 192 8.55 8.26 13.95
CA ALA A 192 8.20 7.63 12.67
C ALA A 192 9.24 6.59 12.26
N HIS A 193 8.78 5.39 11.94
CA HIS A 193 9.62 4.23 11.70
C HIS A 193 9.21 3.51 10.41
N ARG A 194 10.17 3.33 9.49
CA ARG A 194 9.93 2.58 8.24
C ARG A 194 9.92 1.09 8.51
N LEU A 195 8.90 0.41 8.02
CA LEU A 195 8.75 -1.04 8.03
C LEU A 195 8.98 -1.60 6.62
N ARG A 196 9.62 -2.76 6.54
CA ARG A 196 9.74 -3.60 5.34
C ARG A 196 8.59 -4.62 5.34
N ALA A 197 8.41 -5.31 4.23
CA ALA A 197 7.43 -6.40 4.12
C ALA A 197 7.55 -7.44 5.24
N ALA A 198 8.77 -7.80 5.66
CA ALA A 198 9.02 -8.81 6.68
C ALA A 198 8.37 -8.47 8.04
N GLU A 199 8.27 -7.18 8.38
CA GLU A 199 7.69 -6.74 9.65
C GLU A 199 6.16 -6.83 9.69
N PHE A 200 5.50 -7.11 8.58
CA PHE A 200 4.06 -7.36 8.57
C PHE A 200 3.71 -8.83 8.74
N ARG A 201 4.70 -9.74 8.63
CA ARG A 201 4.50 -11.16 8.91
C ARG A 201 4.58 -11.41 10.42
N PRO A 202 3.61 -12.13 11.01
CA PRO A 202 3.71 -12.57 12.39
C PRO A 202 4.95 -13.44 12.60
N ALA A 203 5.58 -13.32 13.76
CA ALA A 203 6.64 -14.25 14.15
C ALA A 203 6.04 -15.61 14.51
N GLU A 204 6.85 -16.69 14.45
CA GLU A 204 6.42 -18.00 14.95
C GLU A 204 5.98 -17.89 16.42
N GLY A 205 4.79 -18.40 16.73
CA GLY A 205 4.23 -18.37 18.09
C GLY A 205 3.61 -17.04 18.52
N GLU A 206 3.56 -16.03 17.64
CA GLU A 206 2.74 -14.85 17.90
C GLU A 206 1.26 -15.21 17.82
N GLU A 207 0.53 -15.00 18.92
CA GLU A 207 -0.91 -15.25 18.93
C GLU A 207 -1.63 -14.35 17.91
N ALA A 208 -2.50 -15.00 17.13
CA ALA A 208 -3.35 -14.39 16.12
C ALA A 208 -4.42 -13.50 16.78
#